data_AF-A0A1J5WS02-F1
#
_entry.id   AF-A0A1J5WS02-F1
#
_cell.length_a   1.000
_cell.length_b   1.000
_cell.length_c   1.000
_cell.angle_alpha   90.00
_cell.angle_beta   90.00
_cell.angle_gamma   90.00
#
_symmetry.space_group_name_H-M   'P 1'
#
loop_
_entity.id
_entity.type
_entity.pdbx_description
1 polymer ?
#
loop_
_entity_poly.entity_id
_entity_poly.type
_entity_poly.pdbx_seq_one_letter_code
_entity_poly.pdbx_strand_id
1 'polypeptide(L)'
;MEALQRPHFAKHERSYFLCANEGILVTPIHEYKSIEKEVQSLLKKKKELLLEKILGGTERRIDASCMSCSGTQKTERVFLLRHIAKRAKPQDCFTLTTSFQNSSSLLLTKETVVFLESIAVSDRLLFVFLAKTKVVVGEGVSVFSHSEEENDIKEYTTEEDKTGSLVRHGPEDAREESLFLENIERIPPNSIDCVCNVVSLVDSFFVNILPKMKIHKENEIETFVLGAGWKKGLFDALKTKNEVIDVGKVLNMRLYQHAINILPFLKIHEENEAASVVLAAYWEGDIAKILEEEKRSVRIGKTKTLRILSYAVNVLPVLRIDRESSMDLFELEAYWEGDVAKALEEHNGSIWVGRIKEMRLHSYAISILLKLRIHGDNEMERLVLAAYRRSLLFSIPKDGSFYVGRVKNISVFGYAIAAFPLLRMHEKNKMECFELRSMGIYTVSEILRNNNIRLKIGDVGCVSLDTQDMEGSARLEYTLVGGEERVSFE
;
A
#
# COMPACT_ATOMS: atom_id res chain seq x y z
N MET A 1 -3.56 23.92 13.03
CA MET A 1 -4.79 24.56 13.55
C MET A 1 -5.73 25.07 12.44
N GLU A 2 -5.39 24.96 11.15
CA GLU A 2 -6.27 25.41 10.04
C GLU A 2 -7.25 24.33 9.52
N ALA A 3 -7.02 23.04 9.82
CA ALA A 3 -7.82 21.92 9.32
C ALA A 3 -9.24 21.75 9.92
N LEU A 4 -9.72 22.71 10.72
CA LEU A 4 -11.01 22.63 11.39
C LEU A 4 -12.13 23.44 10.71
N GLN A 5 -11.94 24.02 9.52
CA GLN A 5 -12.79 25.14 9.13
C GLN A 5 -14.16 24.81 8.50
N ARG A 6 -14.45 23.61 8.00
CA ARG A 6 -15.71 23.38 7.26
C ARG A 6 -16.51 22.16 7.75
N PRO A 7 -17.76 22.33 8.21
CA PRO A 7 -18.63 21.21 8.59
C PRO A 7 -19.20 20.41 7.41
N HIS A 8 -19.06 20.89 6.16
CA HIS A 8 -19.52 20.17 4.97
C HIS A 8 -18.42 19.27 4.39
N PHE A 9 -18.83 18.16 3.79
CA PHE A 9 -17.93 17.26 3.08
C PHE A 9 -18.08 17.34 1.56
N ALA A 10 -19.18 17.93 1.08
CA ALA A 10 -19.40 18.21 -0.33
C ALA A 10 -20.25 19.47 -0.53
N LYS A 11 -20.16 20.06 -1.73
CA LYS A 11 -20.88 21.25 -2.17
C LYS A 11 -21.47 20.99 -3.56
N HIS A 12 -22.70 21.43 -3.77
CA HIS A 12 -23.31 21.44 -5.10
C HIS A 12 -24.13 22.71 -5.28
N GLU A 13 -23.75 23.54 -6.25
CA GLU A 13 -24.39 24.82 -6.55
C GLU A 13 -24.58 25.69 -5.28
N ARG A 14 -25.83 25.79 -4.81
CA ARG A 14 -26.27 26.58 -3.66
C ARG A 14 -26.58 25.71 -2.45
N SER A 15 -26.08 24.49 -2.40
CA SER A 15 -26.31 23.53 -1.32
C SER A 15 -25.00 22.92 -0.81
N TYR A 16 -25.00 22.54 0.46
CA TYR A 16 -23.90 21.85 1.13
C TYR A 16 -24.38 20.51 1.68
N PHE A 17 -23.52 19.52 1.60
CA PHE A 17 -23.73 18.19 2.18
C PHE A 17 -22.94 18.09 3.49
N LEU A 18 -23.67 17.85 4.56
CA LEU A 18 -23.16 17.75 5.93
C LEU A 18 -23.32 16.30 6.39
N CYS A 19 -22.26 15.74 6.98
CA CYS A 19 -22.30 14.40 7.55
C CYS A 19 -22.97 14.46 8.94
N ALA A 20 -24.06 13.73 9.13
CA ALA A 20 -24.75 13.62 10.41
C ALA A 20 -24.76 12.15 10.89
N ASN A 21 -24.98 11.94 12.19
CA ASN A 21 -25.06 10.58 12.75
C ASN A 21 -26.21 9.76 12.14
N GLU A 22 -27.31 10.42 11.78
CA GLU A 22 -28.53 9.79 11.27
C GLU A 22 -28.56 9.72 9.73
N GLY A 23 -27.54 10.28 9.04
CA GLY A 23 -27.48 10.31 7.59
C GLY A 23 -26.71 11.51 7.01
N ILE A 24 -27.16 12.01 5.87
CA ILE A 24 -26.58 13.15 5.16
C ILE A 24 -27.59 14.29 5.19
N LEU A 25 -27.19 15.44 5.71
CA LEU A 25 -28.02 16.65 5.71
C LEU A 25 -27.63 17.51 4.49
N VAL A 26 -28.57 17.68 3.57
CA VAL A 26 -28.42 18.57 2.40
C VAL A 26 -29.03 19.90 2.77
N THR A 27 -28.21 20.95 2.90
CA THR A 27 -28.65 22.26 3.39
C THR A 27 -28.40 23.37 2.37
N PRO A 28 -29.36 24.28 2.12
CA PRO A 28 -29.12 25.45 1.28
C PRO A 28 -28.05 26.38 1.86
N ILE A 29 -27.34 27.12 1.01
CA ILE A 29 -26.22 28.01 1.37
C ILE A 29 -26.57 29.06 2.43
N HIS A 30 -27.80 29.58 2.41
CA HIS A 30 -28.23 30.58 3.38
C HIS A 30 -28.42 29.97 4.77
N GLU A 31 -28.98 28.75 4.85
CA GLU A 31 -29.14 28.01 6.09
C GLU A 31 -27.77 27.52 6.59
N TYR A 32 -26.92 26.99 5.70
CA TYR A 32 -25.54 26.65 6.01
C TYR A 32 -24.76 27.81 6.64
N LYS A 33 -24.81 29.01 6.06
CA LYS A 33 -24.12 30.20 6.61
C LYS A 33 -24.63 30.56 8.01
N SER A 34 -25.90 30.31 8.30
CA SER A 34 -26.46 30.47 9.65
C SER A 34 -25.86 29.44 10.62
N ILE A 35 -25.82 28.17 10.20
CA ILE A 35 -25.24 27.06 10.97
C ILE A 35 -23.76 27.32 11.25
N GLU A 36 -23.01 27.73 10.23
CA GLU A 36 -21.58 28.04 10.34
C GLU A 36 -21.32 29.17 11.34
N LYS A 37 -22.08 30.26 11.28
CA LYS A 37 -21.99 31.36 12.26
C LYS A 37 -22.29 30.89 13.68
N GLU A 38 -23.30 30.04 13.86
CA GLU A 38 -23.66 29.48 15.16
C GLU A 38 -22.54 28.57 15.71
N VAL A 39 -22.00 27.68 14.88
CA VAL A 39 -20.85 26.82 15.22
C VAL A 39 -19.63 27.67 15.61
N GLN A 40 -19.30 28.70 14.82
CA GLN A 40 -18.17 29.60 15.10
C GLN A 40 -18.37 30.38 16.41
N SER A 41 -19.59 30.86 16.67
CA SER A 41 -19.94 31.55 17.92
C SER A 41 -19.77 30.63 19.13
N LEU A 42 -20.22 29.38 19.03
CA LEU A 42 -20.06 28.38 20.10
C LEU A 42 -18.59 28.00 20.34
N LEU A 43 -17.82 27.81 19.27
CA LEU A 43 -16.37 27.56 19.37
C LEU A 43 -15.65 28.74 20.02
N LYS A 44 -16.03 29.98 19.68
CA LYS A 44 -15.47 31.20 20.29
C LYS A 44 -15.78 31.27 21.79
N LYS A 45 -17.05 31.11 22.18
CA LYS A 45 -17.48 31.10 23.60
C LYS A 45 -16.75 30.03 24.41
N LYS A 46 -16.53 28.84 23.83
CA LYS A 46 -15.80 27.76 24.49
C LYS A 46 -14.32 28.08 24.65
N LYS A 47 -13.70 28.71 23.64
CA LYS A 47 -12.32 29.18 23.73
C LYS A 47 -12.16 30.23 24.84
N GLU A 48 -13.11 31.15 24.96
CA GLU A 48 -13.15 32.15 26.03
C GLU A 48 -13.30 31.48 27.42
N LEU A 49 -14.27 30.57 27.59
CA LEU A 49 -14.45 29.82 28.84
C LEU A 49 -13.21 28.98 29.23
N LEU A 50 -12.50 28.43 28.24
CA LEU A 50 -11.24 27.71 28.47
C LEU A 50 -10.12 28.67 28.90
N LEU A 51 -10.01 29.83 28.27
CA LEU A 51 -9.04 30.87 28.65
C LEU A 51 -9.31 31.41 30.05
N GLU A 52 -10.57 31.64 30.42
CA GLU A 52 -10.95 32.06 31.78
C GLU A 52 -10.59 31.00 32.83
N LYS A 53 -10.81 29.71 32.53
CA LYS A 53 -10.39 28.62 33.43
C LYS A 53 -8.87 28.53 33.58
N ILE A 54 -8.12 28.83 32.53
CA ILE A 54 -6.65 28.85 32.57
C ILE A 54 -6.15 30.06 33.37
N LEU A 55 -6.77 31.23 33.21
CA LEU A 55 -6.35 32.48 33.86
C LEU A 55 -6.87 32.62 35.30
N GLY A 56 -7.97 31.97 35.65
CA GLY A 56 -8.61 32.02 36.97
C GLY A 56 -8.18 30.92 37.95
N GLY A 57 -7.28 30.01 37.56
CA GLY A 57 -6.82 28.91 38.39
C GLY A 57 -5.49 29.22 39.10
N THR A 58 -5.52 29.27 40.44
CA THR A 58 -4.33 29.26 41.30
C THR A 58 -3.46 28.03 41.04
N GLU A 59 -2.14 28.23 41.12
CA GLU A 59 -1.06 27.26 40.93
C GLU A 59 -1.39 25.82 41.38
N ARG A 60 -1.94 25.02 40.47
CA ARG A 60 -1.79 23.57 40.52
C ARG A 60 -1.32 23.12 39.15
N ARG A 61 -0.10 22.57 39.14
CA ARG A 61 0.50 21.87 38.00
C ARG A 61 -0.48 20.82 37.50
N ILE A 62 -1.21 21.14 36.44
CA ILE A 62 -1.91 20.16 35.63
C ILE A 62 -0.89 19.74 34.59
N ASP A 63 -0.50 18.47 34.64
CA ASP A 63 0.31 17.84 33.60
C ASP A 63 -0.33 18.10 32.24
N ALA A 64 0.37 18.88 31.42
CA ALA A 64 -0.07 19.33 30.11
C ALA A 64 -0.05 18.18 29.11
N SER A 65 -0.96 17.22 29.28
CA SER A 65 -1.43 16.42 28.16
C SER A 65 -2.27 17.33 27.24
N CYS A 66 -1.82 17.41 25.99
CA CYS A 66 -2.30 18.31 24.95
C CYS A 66 -3.84 18.30 24.79
N MET A 67 -4.51 19.41 25.15
CA MET A 67 -5.96 19.67 24.92
C MET A 67 -6.36 19.70 23.43
N SER A 68 -5.41 19.58 22.51
CA SER A 68 -5.65 19.45 21.07
C SER A 68 -5.96 18.01 20.64
N CYS A 69 -5.84 17.03 21.54
CA CYS A 69 -6.09 15.63 21.22
C CYS A 69 -7.54 15.22 21.55
N SER A 70 -8.37 15.19 20.49
CA SER A 70 -9.38 14.17 20.17
C SER A 70 -10.52 13.86 21.17
N GLY A 71 -11.59 14.66 21.16
CA GLY A 71 -12.90 14.14 21.61
C GLY A 71 -14.04 15.15 21.70
N THR A 72 -13.82 16.31 22.33
CA THR A 72 -14.91 17.21 22.76
C THR A 72 -15.38 18.22 21.71
N GLN A 73 -14.69 18.39 20.58
CA GLN A 73 -15.12 19.25 19.47
C GLN A 73 -15.97 18.50 18.44
N LYS A 74 -15.75 17.18 18.26
CA LYS A 74 -16.64 16.33 17.44
C LYS A 74 -18.05 16.30 18.02
N THR A 75 -18.18 16.20 19.35
CA THR A 75 -19.47 16.07 20.04
C THR A 75 -20.40 17.28 19.89
N GLU A 76 -19.89 18.52 19.88
CA GLU A 76 -20.73 19.73 19.74
C GLU A 76 -21.18 19.98 18.29
N ARG A 77 -20.32 19.73 17.29
CA ARG A 77 -20.71 19.76 15.88
C ARG A 77 -21.80 18.74 15.59
N VAL A 78 -21.61 17.53 16.11
CA VAL A 78 -22.60 16.45 16.05
C VAL A 78 -23.92 16.88 16.72
N PHE A 79 -23.87 17.63 17.83
CA PHE A 79 -25.07 18.10 18.52
C PHE A 79 -25.88 19.13 17.70
N LEU A 80 -25.22 20.12 17.11
CA LEU A 80 -25.89 21.13 16.26
C LEU A 80 -26.49 20.49 15.00
N LEU A 81 -25.70 19.66 14.31
CA LEU A 81 -26.17 18.92 13.14
C LEU A 81 -27.35 18.01 13.48
N ARG A 82 -27.35 17.41 14.68
CA ARG A 82 -28.49 16.62 15.16
C ARG A 82 -29.75 17.46 15.37
N HIS A 83 -29.63 18.69 15.86
CA HIS A 83 -30.78 19.58 16.05
C HIS A 83 -31.41 20.00 14.73
N ILE A 84 -30.58 20.26 13.71
CA ILE A 84 -31.04 20.62 12.36
C ILE A 84 -31.61 19.38 11.67
N ALA A 85 -30.95 18.23 11.78
CA ALA A 85 -31.44 16.96 11.24
C ALA A 85 -32.84 16.60 11.78
N LYS A 86 -33.12 16.87 13.06
CA LYS A 86 -34.46 16.69 13.66
C LYS A 86 -35.56 17.58 13.04
N ARG A 87 -35.18 18.71 12.44
CA ARG A 87 -36.10 19.66 11.79
C ARG A 87 -36.17 19.45 10.28
N ALA A 88 -35.15 18.82 9.70
CA ALA A 88 -35.09 18.50 8.28
C ALA A 88 -36.12 17.40 7.95
N LYS A 89 -36.71 17.48 6.76
CA LYS A 89 -37.65 16.47 6.29
C LYS A 89 -36.87 15.25 5.81
N PRO A 90 -37.14 14.03 6.34
CA PRO A 90 -36.64 12.80 5.75
C PRO A 90 -37.11 12.69 4.30
N GLN A 91 -36.28 12.08 3.44
CA GLN A 91 -36.65 11.77 2.06
C GLN A 91 -36.58 10.27 1.84
N ASP A 92 -37.58 9.70 1.17
CA ASP A 92 -37.56 8.27 0.82
C ASP A 92 -36.72 8.05 -0.45
N CYS A 93 -36.77 8.98 -1.41
CA CYS A 93 -36.01 8.95 -2.65
C CYS A 93 -35.30 10.29 -2.88
N PHE A 94 -34.10 10.23 -3.46
CA PHE A 94 -33.29 11.39 -3.78
C PHE A 94 -32.58 11.19 -5.13
N THR A 95 -33.05 11.88 -6.16
CA THR A 95 -32.36 11.89 -7.46
C THR A 95 -31.36 13.03 -7.47
N LEU A 96 -30.08 12.69 -7.68
CA LEU A 96 -29.06 13.70 -7.92
C LEU A 96 -29.31 14.31 -9.30
N THR A 97 -29.54 15.63 -9.35
CA THR A 97 -29.65 16.38 -10.59
C THR A 97 -28.66 17.53 -10.58
N THR A 98 -28.27 17.98 -11.77
CA THR A 98 -27.26 19.03 -11.94
C THR A 98 -27.76 20.40 -11.50
N SER A 99 -29.07 20.62 -11.46
CA SER A 99 -29.72 21.81 -10.89
C SER A 99 -30.58 21.46 -9.67
N PHE A 100 -30.15 21.85 -8.48
CA PHE A 100 -30.82 21.49 -7.24
C PHE A 100 -31.31 22.73 -6.46
N GLN A 101 -32.60 23.04 -6.57
CA GLN A 101 -33.22 24.19 -5.92
C GLN A 101 -34.17 23.77 -4.80
N ASN A 102 -33.62 23.52 -3.60
CA ASN A 102 -34.42 23.35 -2.40
C ASN A 102 -34.43 24.60 -1.52
N SER A 103 -35.62 24.93 -1.03
CA SER A 103 -35.81 26.06 -0.11
C SER A 103 -35.60 25.69 1.36
N SER A 104 -35.43 24.41 1.67
CA SER A 104 -35.27 23.89 3.04
C SER A 104 -34.28 22.72 3.09
N SER A 105 -33.63 22.53 4.24
CA SER A 105 -32.76 21.37 4.47
C SER A 105 -33.50 20.02 4.38
N LEU A 106 -32.82 19.03 3.80
CA LEU A 106 -33.28 17.65 3.67
C LEU A 106 -32.37 16.69 4.43
N LEU A 107 -32.94 15.64 5.01
CA LEU A 107 -32.19 14.56 5.63
C LEU A 107 -32.29 13.29 4.78
N LEU A 108 -31.16 12.84 4.25
CA LEU A 108 -31.02 11.54 3.59
C LEU A 108 -30.55 10.53 4.63
N THR A 109 -31.33 9.50 4.88
CA THR A 109 -31.06 8.48 5.88
C THR A 109 -30.62 7.18 5.21
N LYS A 110 -30.30 6.15 6.00
CA LYS A 110 -30.02 4.80 5.49
C LYS A 110 -31.18 4.17 4.70
N GLU A 111 -32.41 4.66 4.89
CA GLU A 111 -33.58 4.18 4.15
C GLU A 111 -33.79 4.95 2.84
N THR A 112 -33.16 6.12 2.70
CA THR A 112 -33.25 6.96 1.51
C THR A 112 -32.55 6.29 0.34
N VAL A 113 -33.24 6.20 -0.79
CA VAL A 113 -32.68 5.70 -2.06
C VAL A 113 -32.14 6.87 -2.87
N VAL A 114 -30.83 6.90 -3.08
CA VAL A 114 -30.11 7.87 -3.93
C VAL A 114 -29.92 7.28 -5.33
N PHE A 115 -30.49 7.95 -6.33
CA PHE A 115 -30.33 7.59 -7.73
C PHE A 115 -29.21 8.41 -8.37
N LEU A 116 -28.22 7.72 -8.92
CA LEU A 116 -27.12 8.29 -9.70
C LEU A 116 -27.32 7.89 -11.17
N GLU A 117 -27.58 8.86 -12.05
CA GLU A 117 -27.80 8.61 -13.47
C GLU A 117 -27.40 9.84 -14.27
N SER A 118 -26.68 9.66 -15.38
CA SER A 118 -26.18 10.74 -16.24
C SER A 118 -25.46 11.85 -15.48
N ILE A 119 -24.62 11.47 -14.50
CA ILE A 119 -23.98 12.41 -13.60
C ILE A 119 -22.54 12.01 -13.26
N ALA A 120 -21.71 13.02 -12.98
CA ALA A 120 -20.40 12.84 -12.38
C ALA A 120 -20.46 13.25 -10.90
N VAL A 121 -19.97 12.40 -10.00
CA VAL A 121 -19.87 12.70 -8.55
C VAL A 121 -18.44 12.67 -8.07
N SER A 122 -18.10 13.50 -7.08
CA SER A 122 -16.78 13.37 -6.47
C SER A 122 -16.63 12.02 -5.77
N ASP A 123 -15.41 11.51 -5.71
CA ASP A 123 -15.05 10.32 -4.94
C ASP A 123 -15.58 10.45 -3.51
N ARG A 124 -15.44 11.65 -2.93
CA ARG A 124 -15.86 11.91 -1.57
C ARG A 124 -17.35 11.78 -1.35
N LEU A 125 -18.14 12.34 -2.25
CA LEU A 125 -19.58 12.27 -2.17
C LEU A 125 -20.09 10.84 -2.41
N LEU A 126 -19.51 10.14 -3.39
CA LEU A 126 -19.84 8.75 -3.70
C LEU A 126 -19.68 7.84 -2.48
N PHE A 127 -18.51 7.86 -1.83
CA PHE A 127 -18.27 7.01 -0.66
C PHE A 127 -19.23 7.30 0.50
N VAL A 128 -19.59 8.57 0.72
CA VAL A 128 -20.54 8.92 1.78
C VAL A 128 -21.95 8.45 1.43
N PHE A 129 -22.38 8.54 0.16
CA PHE A 129 -23.65 7.94 -0.26
C PHE A 129 -23.67 6.43 -0.06
N LEU A 130 -22.62 5.73 -0.49
CA LEU A 130 -22.50 4.28 -0.30
C LEU A 130 -22.54 3.88 1.18
N ALA A 131 -21.97 4.70 2.06
CA ALA A 131 -21.92 4.43 3.51
C ALA A 131 -23.21 4.78 4.27
N LYS A 132 -24.01 5.74 3.80
CA LYS A 132 -25.11 6.33 4.59
C LYS A 132 -26.50 6.28 3.96
N THR A 133 -26.62 5.89 2.70
CA THR A 133 -27.89 5.82 1.97
C THR A 133 -27.95 4.52 1.16
N LYS A 134 -29.12 4.15 0.64
CA LYS A 134 -29.21 3.11 -0.40
C LYS A 134 -28.87 3.75 -1.74
N VAL A 135 -27.96 3.17 -2.52
CA VAL A 135 -27.52 3.76 -3.79
C VAL A 135 -27.97 2.88 -4.96
N VAL A 136 -28.54 3.52 -5.98
CA VAL A 136 -28.86 2.91 -7.28
C VAL A 136 -28.05 3.63 -8.34
N VAL A 137 -27.21 2.87 -9.06
CA VAL A 137 -26.37 3.37 -10.16
C VAL A 137 -27.03 3.01 -11.48
N GLY A 138 -27.46 4.04 -12.22
CA GLY A 138 -27.99 3.96 -13.58
C GLY A 138 -26.91 4.12 -14.64
N GLU A 139 -27.32 4.48 -15.87
CA GLU A 139 -26.38 4.71 -16.98
C GLU A 139 -25.66 6.07 -16.86
N GLY A 140 -24.45 6.16 -17.42
CA GLY A 140 -23.70 7.42 -17.49
C GLY A 140 -23.29 7.98 -16.13
N VAL A 141 -22.77 7.13 -15.23
CA VAL A 141 -22.23 7.56 -13.94
C VAL A 141 -20.71 7.58 -13.97
N SER A 142 -20.10 8.68 -13.54
CA SER A 142 -18.65 8.80 -13.43
C SER A 142 -18.21 9.35 -12.07
N VAL A 143 -16.95 9.08 -11.71
CA VAL A 143 -16.33 9.61 -10.50
C VAL A 143 -15.15 10.52 -10.83
N PHE A 144 -14.98 11.60 -10.07
CA PHE A 144 -13.84 12.51 -10.18
C PHE A 144 -13.28 12.89 -8.80
N SER A 145 -12.10 13.53 -8.74
CA SER A 145 -11.53 13.97 -7.45
C SER A 145 -12.37 15.03 -6.77
N HIS A 146 -12.59 14.90 -5.48
CA HIS A 146 -13.02 16.02 -4.65
C HIS A 146 -12.03 17.19 -4.70
N SER A 147 -12.55 18.40 -4.88
CA SER A 147 -11.83 19.67 -4.72
C SER A 147 -12.65 20.58 -3.81
N GLU A 148 -12.01 21.30 -2.89
CA GLU A 148 -12.71 22.21 -1.97
C GLU A 148 -13.34 23.42 -2.66
N GLU A 149 -12.89 23.74 -3.87
CA GLU A 149 -13.32 24.92 -4.63
C GLU A 149 -14.41 24.61 -5.65
N GLU A 150 -14.50 23.35 -6.09
CA GLU A 150 -15.41 22.92 -7.14
C GLU A 150 -16.70 22.31 -6.59
N ASN A 151 -17.71 22.12 -7.45
CA ASN A 151 -18.89 21.35 -7.11
C ASN A 151 -18.54 19.85 -7.15
N ASP A 152 -19.09 19.10 -6.18
CA ASP A 152 -18.97 17.66 -6.06
C ASP A 152 -19.94 16.87 -6.94
N ILE A 153 -20.74 17.59 -7.74
CA ILE A 153 -21.68 17.05 -8.70
C ILE A 153 -21.54 17.86 -9.98
N LYS A 154 -21.36 17.17 -11.10
CA LYS A 154 -21.23 17.76 -12.45
C LYS A 154 -22.09 16.96 -13.44
N GLU A 155 -22.38 17.55 -14.59
CA GLU A 155 -22.96 16.79 -15.70
C GLU A 155 -21.98 15.69 -16.12
N TYR A 156 -22.52 14.54 -16.52
CA TYR A 156 -21.69 13.52 -17.13
C TYR A 156 -21.13 14.04 -18.45
N THR A 157 -19.81 14.12 -18.55
CA THR A 157 -19.11 14.46 -19.79
C THR A 157 -18.19 13.31 -20.17
N THR A 158 -18.16 12.96 -21.46
CA THR A 158 -17.18 12.02 -22.03
C THR A 158 -15.82 12.68 -22.27
N GLU A 159 -15.73 14.00 -22.16
CA GLU A 159 -14.50 14.75 -22.38
C GLU A 159 -13.53 14.60 -21.19
N GLU A 160 -12.24 14.56 -21.54
CA GLU A 160 -11.05 14.22 -20.76
C GLU A 160 -10.74 15.21 -19.62
N ASP A 161 -11.73 15.53 -18.79
CA ASP A 161 -11.59 16.49 -17.72
C ASP A 161 -10.86 15.88 -16.50
N LYS A 162 -9.53 15.99 -16.59
CA LYS A 162 -8.53 15.95 -15.51
C LYS A 162 -8.35 14.60 -14.81
N THR A 163 -7.09 14.30 -14.52
CA THR A 163 -6.65 13.15 -13.72
C THR A 163 -7.31 13.18 -12.33
N GLY A 164 -8.31 12.32 -12.15
CA GLY A 164 -8.99 12.13 -10.88
C GLY A 164 -8.18 11.31 -9.86
N SER A 165 -8.70 11.20 -8.65
CA SER A 165 -8.13 10.42 -7.56
C SER A 165 -9.28 9.71 -6.85
N LEU A 166 -9.16 8.40 -6.68
CA LEU A 166 -10.08 7.58 -5.91
C LEU A 166 -9.41 7.27 -4.57
N VAL A 167 -9.60 8.12 -3.56
CA VAL A 167 -8.84 8.05 -2.30
C VAL A 167 -9.76 7.86 -1.11
N ARG A 168 -9.59 6.74 -0.39
CA ARG A 168 -10.21 6.50 0.92
C ARG A 168 -9.30 5.75 1.89
N HIS A 169 -9.37 6.19 3.14
CA HIS A 169 -8.69 5.60 4.28
C HIS A 169 -9.72 5.35 5.38
N GLY A 170 -9.53 4.28 6.18
CA GLY A 170 -10.48 3.67 7.14
C GLY A 170 -11.22 4.56 8.16
N PRO A 171 -12.04 3.98 9.05
CA PRO A 171 -13.41 4.44 9.27
C PRO A 171 -13.56 5.74 10.08
N GLU A 172 -14.69 6.42 9.84
CA GLU A 172 -15.61 6.76 10.93
C GLU A 172 -16.74 5.70 10.97
N ASP A 173 -16.67 4.75 11.93
CA ASP A 173 -17.73 3.79 12.36
C ASP A 173 -18.01 2.48 11.55
N ALA A 174 -18.15 1.35 12.27
CA ALA A 174 -18.43 0.00 11.75
C ALA A 174 -19.87 -0.18 11.21
N ARG A 175 -20.79 0.73 11.55
CA ARG A 175 -22.16 0.72 11.02
C ARG A 175 -22.22 1.10 9.54
N GLU A 176 -21.23 1.84 9.06
CA GLU A 176 -21.11 2.23 7.66
C GLU A 176 -20.71 1.04 6.76
N GLU A 177 -20.02 0.04 7.32
CA GLU A 177 -19.55 -1.15 6.60
C GLU A 177 -20.70 -1.96 5.99
N SER A 178 -21.76 -2.24 6.77
CA SER A 178 -22.84 -3.12 6.31
C SER A 178 -23.63 -2.51 5.14
N LEU A 179 -23.96 -1.22 5.22
CA LEU A 179 -24.71 -0.54 4.16
C LEU A 179 -23.83 -0.31 2.92
N PHE A 180 -22.55 -0.01 3.13
CA PHE A 180 -21.59 0.08 2.04
C PHE A 180 -21.54 -1.22 1.23
N LEU A 181 -21.32 -2.36 1.90
CA LEU A 181 -21.24 -3.66 1.23
C LEU A 181 -22.57 -4.03 0.54
N GLU A 182 -23.72 -3.76 1.16
CA GLU A 182 -25.04 -3.96 0.55
C GLU A 182 -25.21 -3.15 -0.75
N ASN A 183 -24.74 -1.90 -0.76
CA ASN A 183 -24.74 -1.08 -1.98
C ASN A 183 -23.77 -1.62 -3.03
N ILE A 184 -22.56 -2.02 -2.65
CA ILE A 184 -21.57 -2.60 -3.57
C ILE A 184 -22.13 -3.86 -4.24
N GLU A 185 -22.81 -4.74 -3.51
CA GLU A 185 -23.41 -5.95 -4.07
C GLU A 185 -24.45 -5.64 -5.16
N ARG A 186 -25.19 -4.54 -5.01
CA ARG A 186 -26.23 -4.11 -5.97
C ARG A 186 -25.67 -3.42 -7.21
N ILE A 187 -24.52 -2.75 -7.10
CA ILE A 187 -23.94 -2.01 -8.22
C ILE A 187 -23.39 -3.00 -9.26
N PRO A 188 -23.74 -2.88 -10.55
CA PRO A 188 -23.17 -3.73 -11.58
C PRO A 188 -21.65 -3.53 -11.72
N PRO A 189 -20.90 -4.56 -12.12
CA PRO A 189 -19.48 -4.42 -12.42
C PRO A 189 -19.27 -3.45 -13.59
N ASN A 190 -18.14 -2.72 -13.60
CA ASN A 190 -17.79 -1.75 -14.65
C ASN A 190 -18.90 -0.72 -14.97
N SER A 191 -19.71 -0.32 -14.00
CA SER A 191 -20.83 0.61 -14.21
C SER A 191 -20.51 2.06 -13.87
N ILE A 192 -19.37 2.33 -13.22
CA ILE A 192 -18.95 3.68 -12.82
C ILE A 192 -17.67 4.04 -13.58
N ASP A 193 -17.75 4.95 -14.55
CA ASP A 193 -16.58 5.42 -15.29
C ASP A 193 -15.58 6.13 -14.34
N CYS A 194 -14.31 5.78 -14.45
CA CYS A 194 -13.26 6.32 -13.60
C CYS A 194 -11.99 6.60 -14.39
N VAL A 195 -11.64 7.88 -14.51
CA VAL A 195 -10.34 8.34 -15.02
C VAL A 195 -9.57 8.90 -13.83
N CYS A 196 -8.55 8.17 -13.39
CA CYS A 196 -7.78 8.55 -12.21
C CYS A 196 -6.29 8.29 -12.36
N ASN A 197 -5.47 9.22 -11.88
CA ASN A 197 -4.03 9.01 -11.74
C ASN A 197 -3.65 8.45 -10.36
N VAL A 198 -4.56 8.53 -9.37
CA VAL A 198 -4.34 8.00 -8.03
C VAL A 198 -5.50 7.11 -7.61
N VAL A 199 -5.20 5.88 -7.22
CA VAL A 199 -6.12 4.98 -6.52
C VAL A 199 -5.48 4.66 -5.19
N SER A 200 -6.12 5.03 -4.08
CA SER A 200 -5.61 4.76 -2.74
C SER A 200 -6.76 4.34 -1.82
N LEU A 201 -6.98 3.04 -1.69
CA LEU A 201 -8.03 2.44 -0.87
C LEU A 201 -7.39 1.64 0.26
N VAL A 202 -7.23 2.29 1.42
CA VAL A 202 -6.61 1.70 2.60
C VAL A 202 -7.66 1.52 3.69
N ASP A 203 -8.41 0.43 3.56
CA ASP A 203 -9.21 -0.26 4.56
C ASP A 203 -9.96 -1.39 3.82
N SER A 204 -10.22 -2.50 4.50
CA SER A 204 -10.58 -3.76 3.83
C SER A 204 -11.88 -3.70 3.02
N PHE A 205 -12.88 -2.92 3.45
CA PHE A 205 -14.17 -2.93 2.77
C PHE A 205 -14.25 -1.97 1.58
N PHE A 206 -13.49 -0.86 1.56
CA PHE A 206 -13.52 0.10 0.43
C PHE A 206 -12.97 -0.48 -0.86
N VAL A 207 -12.02 -1.42 -0.79
CA VAL A 207 -11.45 -2.10 -1.96
C VAL A 207 -12.54 -2.80 -2.81
N ASN A 208 -13.69 -3.14 -2.22
CA ASN A 208 -14.80 -3.75 -2.93
C ASN A 208 -15.50 -2.84 -3.96
N ILE A 209 -15.20 -1.53 -3.98
CA ILE A 209 -15.65 -0.66 -5.06
C ILE A 209 -14.93 -0.94 -6.38
N LEU A 210 -13.68 -1.45 -6.35
CA LEU A 210 -12.85 -1.57 -7.55
C LEU A 210 -13.50 -2.35 -8.70
N PRO A 211 -14.16 -3.51 -8.49
CA PRO A 211 -14.86 -4.21 -9.57
C PRO A 211 -16.00 -3.41 -10.21
N LYS A 212 -16.48 -2.36 -9.55
CA LYS A 212 -17.56 -1.49 -10.02
C LYS A 212 -17.03 -0.34 -10.88
N MET A 213 -15.72 -0.09 -10.79
CA MET A 213 -15.04 0.98 -11.52
C MET A 213 -14.69 0.50 -12.92
N LYS A 214 -15.10 1.27 -13.93
CA LYS A 214 -14.68 1.12 -15.30
C LYS A 214 -13.49 2.06 -15.55
N ILE A 215 -12.30 1.54 -15.31
CA ILE A 215 -11.04 2.22 -15.60
C ILE A 215 -10.62 1.86 -17.02
N HIS A 216 -10.32 2.88 -17.84
CA HIS A 216 -9.94 2.66 -19.24
C HIS A 216 -8.57 1.97 -19.34
N LYS A 217 -8.38 1.09 -20.33
CA LYS A 217 -7.11 0.38 -20.56
C LYS A 217 -5.91 1.31 -20.82
N GLU A 218 -6.17 2.51 -21.34
CA GLU A 218 -5.14 3.54 -21.61
C GLU A 218 -4.93 4.48 -20.41
N ASN A 219 -5.62 4.26 -19.29
CA ASN A 219 -5.47 5.10 -18.11
C ASN A 219 -4.05 4.95 -17.53
N GLU A 220 -3.46 6.07 -17.12
CA GLU A 220 -2.12 6.11 -16.53
C GLU A 220 -2.22 6.46 -15.04
N ILE A 221 -2.10 5.44 -14.20
CA ILE A 221 -2.14 5.56 -12.75
C ILE A 221 -0.72 5.81 -12.25
N GLU A 222 -0.48 6.98 -11.71
CA GLU A 222 0.75 7.33 -11.01
C GLU A 222 0.91 6.50 -9.72
N THR A 223 -0.16 6.35 -8.95
CA THR A 223 -0.14 5.68 -7.64
C THR A 223 -1.36 4.77 -7.44
N PHE A 224 -1.12 3.48 -7.24
CA PHE A 224 -2.12 2.46 -6.94
C PHE A 224 -1.81 1.79 -5.60
N VAL A 225 -2.53 2.14 -4.55
CA VAL A 225 -2.31 1.67 -3.18
C VAL A 225 -3.58 1.00 -2.67
N LEU A 226 -3.48 -0.27 -2.30
CA LEU A 226 -4.56 -1.01 -1.65
C LEU A 226 -4.08 -1.60 -0.34
N GLY A 227 -4.88 -1.46 0.71
CA GLY A 227 -4.62 -2.09 2.01
C GLY A 227 -5.90 -2.65 2.60
N ALA A 228 -5.88 -3.92 2.99
CA ALA A 228 -7.03 -4.60 3.55
C ALA A 228 -6.63 -5.39 4.81
N GLY A 229 -6.86 -4.80 5.98
CA GLY A 229 -6.47 -5.38 7.26
C GLY A 229 -7.35 -6.52 7.78
N TRP A 230 -8.50 -6.77 7.14
CA TRP A 230 -9.45 -7.80 7.56
C TRP A 230 -9.98 -8.59 6.35
N LYS A 231 -10.24 -9.88 6.58
CA LYS A 231 -10.58 -10.86 5.53
C LYS A 231 -12.00 -10.71 4.95
N LYS A 232 -12.90 -9.99 5.63
CA LYS A 232 -14.33 -9.99 5.29
C LYS A 232 -14.60 -9.05 4.10
N GLY A 233 -15.39 -9.52 3.14
CA GLY A 233 -15.86 -8.72 2.00
C GLY A 233 -14.99 -8.78 0.74
N LEU A 234 -13.65 -8.62 0.86
CA LEU A 234 -12.73 -8.40 -0.28
C LEU A 234 -12.89 -9.40 -1.46
N PHE A 235 -13.38 -10.60 -1.19
CA PHE A 235 -13.37 -11.70 -2.16
C PHE A 235 -14.73 -12.22 -2.55
N ASP A 236 -15.78 -11.92 -1.80
CA ASP A 236 -17.10 -12.44 -2.16
C ASP A 236 -17.60 -11.71 -3.43
N ALA A 237 -17.21 -10.45 -3.61
CA ALA A 237 -17.40 -9.72 -4.86
C ALA A 237 -16.59 -10.30 -6.04
N LEU A 238 -15.32 -10.70 -5.82
CA LEU A 238 -14.43 -11.19 -6.88
C LEU A 238 -14.64 -12.66 -7.27
N LYS A 239 -15.17 -13.49 -6.36
CA LYS A 239 -15.38 -14.94 -6.56
C LYS A 239 -16.38 -15.28 -7.66
N THR A 240 -17.33 -14.40 -7.95
CA THR A 240 -18.54 -14.83 -8.67
C THR A 240 -18.39 -14.83 -10.20
N LYS A 241 -17.39 -14.16 -10.78
CA LYS A 241 -17.42 -13.91 -12.25
C LYS A 241 -16.11 -13.90 -13.04
N ASN A 242 -14.95 -14.30 -12.50
CA ASN A 242 -13.66 -14.13 -13.22
C ASN A 242 -13.52 -12.68 -13.76
N GLU A 243 -14.06 -11.71 -13.03
CA GLU A 243 -14.04 -10.33 -13.45
C GLU A 243 -12.63 -9.80 -13.32
N VAL A 244 -12.08 -9.43 -14.47
CA VAL A 244 -10.78 -8.80 -14.59
C VAL A 244 -10.98 -7.30 -14.45
N ILE A 245 -10.24 -6.68 -13.54
CA ILE A 245 -10.23 -5.23 -13.31
C ILE A 245 -9.10 -4.65 -14.15
N ASP A 246 -9.44 -3.99 -15.26
CA ASP A 246 -8.48 -3.19 -16.00
C ASP A 246 -8.00 -2.03 -15.11
N VAL A 247 -6.68 -1.88 -14.96
CA VAL A 247 -6.07 -0.75 -14.21
C VAL A 247 -5.16 0.11 -15.10
N GLY A 248 -5.09 -0.21 -16.40
CA GLY A 248 -4.23 0.48 -17.36
C GLY A 248 -2.75 0.36 -17.00
N LYS A 249 -2.00 1.44 -17.19
CA LYS A 249 -0.58 1.54 -16.79
C LYS A 249 -0.50 2.01 -15.34
N VAL A 250 0.36 1.40 -14.54
CA VAL A 250 0.56 1.70 -13.13
C VAL A 250 2.05 1.96 -12.88
N LEU A 251 2.37 3.21 -12.52
CA LEU A 251 3.75 3.62 -12.24
C LEU A 251 4.21 3.13 -10.86
N ASN A 252 3.39 3.31 -9.81
CA ASN A 252 3.69 2.86 -8.46
C ASN A 252 2.55 2.00 -7.90
N MET A 253 2.81 0.72 -7.66
CA MET A 253 1.85 -0.22 -7.07
C MET A 253 2.27 -0.60 -5.65
N ARG A 254 1.35 -0.51 -4.68
CA ARG A 254 1.55 -0.99 -3.31
C ARG A 254 0.34 -1.78 -2.84
N LEU A 255 0.52 -3.07 -2.54
CA LEU A 255 -0.53 -3.94 -2.02
C LEU A 255 -0.15 -4.43 -0.63
N TYR A 256 -1.02 -4.17 0.34
CA TYR A 256 -0.81 -4.50 1.75
C TYR A 256 -1.85 -5.51 2.26
N GLN A 257 -1.40 -6.45 3.08
CA GLN A 257 -2.24 -7.43 3.78
C GLN A 257 -3.11 -8.21 2.78
N HIS A 258 -4.39 -8.43 3.08
CA HIS A 258 -5.30 -9.19 2.22
C HIS A 258 -5.44 -8.62 0.80
N ALA A 259 -5.12 -7.34 0.58
CA ALA A 259 -5.23 -6.70 -0.73
C ALA A 259 -4.32 -7.34 -1.78
N ILE A 260 -3.24 -8.04 -1.38
CA ILE A 260 -2.35 -8.75 -2.32
C ILE A 260 -3.12 -9.78 -3.15
N ASN A 261 -4.15 -10.40 -2.59
CA ASN A 261 -4.94 -11.41 -3.31
C ASN A 261 -5.81 -10.82 -4.44
N ILE A 262 -5.90 -9.49 -4.60
CA ILE A 262 -6.56 -8.90 -5.77
C ILE A 262 -5.70 -9.01 -7.03
N LEU A 263 -4.39 -9.23 -6.86
CA LEU A 263 -3.40 -9.18 -7.93
C LEU A 263 -3.77 -10.08 -9.13
N PRO A 264 -4.26 -11.33 -8.98
CA PRO A 264 -4.69 -12.18 -10.11
C PRO A 264 -5.89 -11.64 -10.89
N PHE A 265 -6.64 -10.70 -10.32
CA PHE A 265 -7.79 -10.06 -10.92
C PHE A 265 -7.45 -8.74 -11.59
N LEU A 266 -6.23 -8.21 -11.40
CA LEU A 266 -5.80 -6.97 -12.04
C LEU A 266 -5.28 -7.26 -13.45
N LYS A 267 -5.80 -6.54 -14.44
CA LYS A 267 -5.23 -6.47 -15.79
C LYS A 267 -4.48 -5.17 -15.94
N ILE A 268 -3.17 -5.32 -15.81
CA ILE A 268 -2.18 -4.28 -16.05
C ILE A 268 -1.87 -4.29 -17.55
N HIS A 269 -1.74 -3.09 -18.13
CA HIS A 269 -1.43 -2.91 -19.55
C HIS A 269 -0.15 -3.67 -19.94
N GLU A 270 -0.09 -4.23 -21.16
CA GLU A 270 1.03 -5.09 -21.58
C GLU A 270 2.37 -4.35 -21.69
N GLU A 271 2.30 -3.05 -22.00
CA GLU A 271 3.44 -2.13 -22.05
C GLU A 271 3.71 -1.42 -20.71
N ASN A 272 3.18 -1.94 -19.59
CA ASN A 272 3.39 -1.32 -18.30
C ASN A 272 4.87 -1.34 -17.88
N GLU A 273 5.41 -0.16 -17.56
CA GLU A 273 6.74 0.04 -17.00
C GLU A 273 6.62 0.65 -15.60
N ALA A 274 6.45 -0.20 -14.59
CA ALA A 274 6.33 0.24 -13.21
C ALA A 274 7.67 0.77 -12.68
N ALA A 275 7.64 1.96 -12.09
CA ALA A 275 8.77 2.47 -11.30
C ALA A 275 8.94 1.67 -10.01
N SER A 276 7.83 1.29 -9.35
CA SER A 276 7.87 0.57 -8.08
C SER A 276 6.68 -0.38 -7.91
N VAL A 277 6.95 -1.60 -7.47
CA VAL A 277 5.96 -2.57 -6.99
C VAL A 277 6.34 -3.00 -5.57
N VAL A 278 5.44 -2.80 -4.61
CA VAL A 278 5.62 -3.17 -3.20
C VAL A 278 4.50 -4.10 -2.76
N LEU A 279 4.85 -5.28 -2.25
CA LEU A 279 3.90 -6.24 -1.67
C LEU A 279 4.29 -6.50 -0.21
N ALA A 280 3.36 -6.35 0.73
CA ALA A 280 3.61 -6.64 2.14
C ALA A 280 2.43 -7.37 2.79
N ALA A 281 2.68 -8.55 3.37
CA ALA A 281 1.67 -9.32 4.11
C ALA A 281 2.23 -9.73 5.47
N TYR A 282 1.45 -9.52 6.52
CA TYR A 282 1.93 -9.75 7.90
C TYR A 282 1.46 -11.10 8.45
N TRP A 283 0.51 -11.75 7.78
CA TRP A 283 -0.03 -13.05 8.16
C TRP A 283 -0.15 -13.98 6.96
N GLU A 284 -0.05 -15.29 7.17
CA GLU A 284 -0.27 -16.29 6.11
C GLU A 284 -1.65 -16.15 5.44
N GLY A 285 -2.69 -15.86 6.24
CA GLY A 285 -4.04 -15.62 5.75
C GLY A 285 -4.18 -14.40 4.82
N ASP A 286 -3.19 -13.50 4.79
CA ASP A 286 -3.17 -12.34 3.90
C ASP A 286 -2.93 -12.73 2.44
N ILE A 287 -2.40 -13.92 2.17
CA ILE A 287 -2.02 -14.36 0.82
C ILE A 287 -2.62 -15.73 0.44
N ALA A 288 -3.42 -16.33 1.31
CA ALA A 288 -3.93 -17.68 1.09
C ALA A 288 -4.60 -17.87 -0.28
N LYS A 289 -5.35 -16.87 -0.76
CA LYS A 289 -6.11 -16.98 -2.01
C LYS A 289 -5.26 -16.90 -3.26
N ILE A 290 -4.29 -15.99 -3.29
CA ILE A 290 -3.37 -15.91 -4.43
C ILE A 290 -2.52 -17.17 -4.57
N LEU A 291 -2.26 -17.87 -3.46
CA LEU A 291 -1.52 -19.14 -3.46
C LEU A 291 -2.39 -20.34 -3.82
N GLU A 292 -3.70 -20.31 -3.53
CA GLU A 292 -4.66 -21.36 -3.95
C GLU A 292 -4.89 -21.37 -5.47
N GLU A 293 -4.72 -20.22 -6.14
CA GLU A 293 -4.93 -20.07 -7.59
C GLU A 293 -3.71 -20.53 -8.42
N GLU A 294 -3.28 -21.79 -8.24
CA GLU A 294 -2.09 -22.44 -8.86
C GLU A 294 -1.90 -22.24 -10.38
N LYS A 295 -2.91 -21.71 -11.09
CA LYS A 295 -2.92 -21.54 -12.55
C LYS A 295 -2.84 -20.10 -13.04
N ARG A 296 -2.78 -19.10 -12.16
CA ARG A 296 -2.74 -17.68 -12.56
C ARG A 296 -1.39 -17.05 -12.23
N SER A 297 -0.44 -17.21 -13.15
CA SER A 297 0.76 -16.36 -13.12
C SER A 297 0.33 -14.90 -13.34
N VAL A 298 0.71 -13.99 -12.43
CA VAL A 298 0.33 -12.58 -12.54
C VAL A 298 1.43 -11.78 -13.20
N ARG A 299 1.14 -11.18 -14.35
CA ARG A 299 2.07 -10.29 -15.04
C ARG A 299 2.02 -8.89 -14.40
N ILE A 300 3.16 -8.41 -13.91
CA ILE A 300 3.30 -7.06 -13.33
C ILE A 300 3.96 -6.05 -14.29
N GLY A 301 4.33 -6.48 -15.49
CA GLY A 301 5.03 -5.66 -16.50
C GLY A 301 6.54 -5.62 -16.29
N LYS A 302 7.20 -4.63 -16.89
CA LYS A 302 8.60 -4.30 -16.54
C LYS A 302 8.58 -3.50 -15.24
N THR A 303 9.49 -3.78 -14.33
CA THR A 303 9.53 -3.14 -13.01
C THR A 303 10.94 -2.66 -12.72
N LYS A 304 11.12 -1.38 -12.31
CA LYS A 304 12.42 -0.86 -11.88
C LYS A 304 12.75 -1.26 -10.44
N THR A 305 11.78 -1.16 -9.53
CA THR A 305 11.93 -1.54 -8.12
C THR A 305 10.88 -2.56 -7.71
N LEU A 306 11.30 -3.74 -7.26
CA LEU A 306 10.42 -4.75 -6.68
C LEU A 306 10.80 -5.01 -5.22
N ARG A 307 9.85 -4.72 -4.30
CA ARG A 307 9.98 -4.98 -2.87
C ARG A 307 8.90 -5.94 -2.40
N ILE A 308 9.30 -7.04 -1.77
CA ILE A 308 8.35 -8.03 -1.24
C ILE A 308 8.71 -8.32 0.22
N LEU A 309 7.76 -8.10 1.13
CA LEU A 309 7.99 -8.07 2.58
C LEU A 309 7.13 -9.09 3.32
N SER A 310 7.74 -9.74 4.32
CA SER A 310 7.13 -10.73 5.22
C SER A 310 6.47 -11.87 4.43
N TYR A 311 5.27 -12.32 4.81
CA TYR A 311 4.58 -13.43 4.13
C TYR A 311 4.39 -13.20 2.63
N ALA A 312 4.37 -11.95 2.15
CA ALA A 312 4.22 -11.68 0.72
C ALA A 312 5.34 -12.30 -0.13
N VAL A 313 6.49 -12.64 0.47
CA VAL A 313 7.59 -13.31 -0.22
C VAL A 313 7.15 -14.64 -0.85
N ASN A 314 6.20 -15.34 -0.22
CA ASN A 314 5.57 -16.55 -0.75
C ASN A 314 4.79 -16.34 -2.06
N VAL A 315 4.45 -15.10 -2.43
CA VAL A 315 3.77 -14.75 -3.69
C VAL A 315 4.75 -14.67 -4.86
N LEU A 316 6.06 -14.57 -4.60
CA LEU A 316 7.07 -14.43 -5.66
C LEU A 316 6.97 -15.49 -6.78
N PRO A 317 6.75 -16.81 -6.50
CA PRO A 317 6.60 -17.82 -7.55
C PRO A 317 5.42 -17.60 -8.50
N VAL A 318 4.36 -16.91 -8.05
CA VAL A 318 3.19 -16.63 -8.89
C VAL A 318 3.36 -15.37 -9.74
N LEU A 319 4.40 -14.55 -9.48
CA LEU A 319 4.66 -13.35 -10.26
C LEU A 319 5.38 -13.70 -11.57
N ARG A 320 4.86 -13.17 -12.68
CA ARG A 320 5.50 -13.24 -14.00
C ARG A 320 6.22 -11.94 -14.30
N ILE A 321 7.53 -11.96 -14.06
CA ILE A 321 8.46 -10.90 -14.45
C ILE A 321 8.89 -11.13 -15.91
N ASP A 322 8.94 -10.07 -16.70
CA ASP A 322 9.35 -10.15 -18.10
C ASP A 322 10.81 -10.65 -18.24
N ARG A 323 11.10 -11.40 -19.31
CA ARG A 323 12.46 -11.91 -19.58
C ARG A 323 13.45 -10.79 -19.84
N GLU A 324 12.98 -9.72 -20.45
CA GLU A 324 13.78 -8.53 -20.76
C GLU A 324 13.72 -7.48 -19.63
N SER A 325 13.13 -7.82 -18.48
CA SER A 325 13.05 -6.89 -17.35
C SER A 325 14.44 -6.62 -16.78
N SER A 326 14.74 -5.33 -16.59
CA SER A 326 15.94 -4.85 -15.91
C SER A 326 15.51 -4.02 -14.70
N MET A 327 15.86 -4.48 -13.51
CA MET A 327 15.53 -3.87 -12.22
C MET A 327 16.72 -3.07 -11.69
N ASP A 328 16.43 -1.87 -11.20
CA ASP A 328 17.35 -1.11 -10.37
C ASP A 328 17.48 -1.75 -8.97
N LEU A 329 16.36 -2.20 -8.38
CA LEU A 329 16.33 -2.81 -7.05
C LEU A 329 15.38 -4.02 -7.00
N PHE A 330 15.91 -5.15 -6.52
CA PHE A 330 15.14 -6.32 -6.11
C PHE A 330 15.39 -6.61 -4.63
N GLU A 331 14.36 -6.46 -3.80
CA GLU A 331 14.47 -6.54 -2.34
C GLU A 331 13.42 -7.49 -1.76
N LEU A 332 13.90 -8.50 -1.02
CA LEU A 332 13.07 -9.43 -0.27
C LEU A 332 13.43 -9.35 1.22
N GLU A 333 12.41 -9.25 2.07
CA GLU A 333 12.58 -9.26 3.52
C GLU A 333 11.59 -10.24 4.14
N ALA A 334 12.08 -11.21 4.90
CA ALA A 334 11.24 -12.21 5.57
C ALA A 334 11.75 -12.42 7.00
N TYR A 335 10.92 -12.12 8.00
CA TYR A 335 11.33 -12.14 9.40
C TYR A 335 11.18 -13.52 10.05
N TRP A 336 10.34 -14.37 9.47
CA TRP A 336 10.01 -15.70 9.99
C TRP A 336 10.17 -16.78 8.91
N GLU A 337 10.34 -18.03 9.34
CA GLU A 337 10.45 -19.17 8.41
C GLU A 337 9.18 -19.37 7.57
N GLY A 338 8.00 -19.15 8.18
CA GLY A 338 6.72 -19.21 7.47
C GLY A 338 6.59 -18.19 6.33
N ASP A 339 7.33 -17.08 6.39
CA ASP A 339 7.27 -16.04 5.35
C ASP A 339 7.80 -16.52 4.00
N VAL A 340 8.59 -17.61 3.97
CA VAL A 340 9.25 -18.15 2.78
C VAL A 340 8.86 -19.59 2.46
N ALA A 341 8.00 -20.21 3.27
CA ALA A 341 7.68 -21.63 3.19
C ALA A 341 7.23 -22.07 1.78
N LYS A 342 6.33 -21.33 1.14
CA LYS A 342 5.84 -21.64 -0.22
C LYS A 342 6.87 -21.34 -1.30
N ALA A 343 7.59 -20.23 -1.18
CA ALA A 343 8.68 -19.93 -2.12
C ALA A 343 9.78 -21.01 -2.10
N LEU A 344 9.97 -21.71 -0.98
CA LEU A 344 10.95 -22.79 -0.85
C LEU A 344 10.49 -24.14 -1.45
N GLU A 345 9.19 -24.34 -1.65
CA GLU A 345 8.64 -25.54 -2.32
C GLU A 345 9.01 -25.59 -3.80
N GLU A 346 9.36 -24.44 -4.39
CA GLU A 346 9.80 -24.30 -5.78
C GLU A 346 11.10 -25.05 -6.10
N HIS A 347 11.28 -25.40 -7.37
CA HIS A 347 12.54 -25.95 -7.85
C HIS A 347 13.66 -24.89 -7.88
N ASN A 348 14.91 -25.32 -7.71
CA ASN A 348 16.05 -24.40 -7.76
C ASN A 348 16.13 -23.74 -9.15
N GLY A 349 16.26 -22.41 -9.17
CA GLY A 349 16.28 -21.61 -10.38
C GLY A 349 14.96 -21.55 -11.16
N SER A 350 13.81 -21.90 -10.56
CA SER A 350 12.51 -21.78 -11.23
C SER A 350 11.98 -20.34 -11.26
N ILE A 351 12.38 -19.50 -10.31
CA ILE A 351 11.86 -18.13 -10.15
C ILE A 351 12.72 -17.15 -10.95
N TRP A 352 12.24 -16.74 -12.12
CA TRP A 352 12.92 -15.76 -12.96
C TRP A 352 12.71 -14.31 -12.47
N VAL A 353 13.79 -13.55 -12.30
CA VAL A 353 13.73 -12.14 -11.84
C VAL A 353 14.42 -11.14 -12.78
N GLY A 354 14.93 -11.59 -13.93
CA GLY A 354 15.52 -10.71 -14.95
C GLY A 354 16.96 -10.27 -14.67
N ARG A 355 17.31 -9.07 -15.15
CA ARG A 355 18.57 -8.37 -14.83
C ARG A 355 18.38 -7.50 -13.59
N ILE A 356 19.36 -7.44 -12.71
CA ILE A 356 19.29 -6.74 -11.43
C ILE A 356 20.57 -5.97 -11.18
N LYS A 357 20.42 -4.66 -10.96
CA LYS A 357 21.49 -3.74 -10.57
C LYS A 357 21.83 -3.86 -9.08
N GLU A 358 20.81 -3.85 -8.21
CA GLU A 358 20.96 -4.07 -6.77
C GLU A 358 20.02 -5.16 -6.24
N MET A 359 20.56 -6.16 -5.57
CA MET A 359 19.80 -7.24 -4.91
C MET A 359 19.98 -7.15 -3.40
N ARG A 360 18.87 -7.17 -2.65
CA ARG A 360 18.86 -7.19 -1.18
C ARG A 360 18.01 -8.33 -0.65
N LEU A 361 18.62 -9.23 0.11
CA LEU A 361 17.92 -10.34 0.77
C LEU A 361 18.13 -10.24 2.28
N HIS A 362 17.03 -10.04 3.01
CA HIS A 362 17.05 -9.85 4.45
C HIS A 362 16.40 -11.04 5.18
N SER A 363 17.07 -11.48 6.25
CA SER A 363 16.63 -12.53 7.17
C SER A 363 16.31 -13.84 6.43
N TYR A 364 15.11 -14.41 6.61
CA TYR A 364 14.70 -15.68 6.00
C TYR A 364 14.63 -15.63 4.47
N ALA A 365 14.57 -14.46 3.85
CA ALA A 365 14.54 -14.31 2.40
C ALA A 365 15.81 -14.84 1.72
N ILE A 366 16.93 -14.92 2.45
CA ILE A 366 18.19 -15.49 1.95
C ILE A 366 18.01 -16.97 1.56
N SER A 367 17.12 -17.71 2.22
CA SER A 367 16.87 -19.12 1.90
C SER A 367 16.31 -19.32 0.48
N ILE A 368 15.67 -18.30 -0.10
CA ILE A 368 15.09 -18.33 -1.45
C ILE A 368 16.16 -18.13 -2.53
N LEU A 369 17.40 -17.77 -2.16
CA LEU A 369 18.49 -17.50 -3.10
C LEU A 369 18.64 -18.58 -4.19
N LEU A 370 18.60 -19.88 -3.83
CA LEU A 370 18.73 -20.97 -4.80
C LEU A 370 17.49 -21.15 -5.71
N LYS A 371 16.35 -20.58 -5.33
CA LYS A 371 15.10 -20.61 -6.12
C LYS A 371 15.11 -19.54 -7.20
N LEU A 372 15.85 -18.47 -6.98
CA LEU A 372 15.97 -17.36 -7.93
C LEU A 372 16.83 -17.75 -9.14
N ARG A 373 16.49 -17.14 -10.28
CA ARG A 373 17.28 -17.16 -11.51
C ARG A 373 17.33 -15.76 -12.09
N ILE A 374 18.55 -15.26 -12.25
CA ILE A 374 18.83 -13.99 -12.93
C ILE A 374 19.36 -14.25 -14.34
N HIS A 375 19.48 -13.19 -15.14
CA HIS A 375 20.07 -13.29 -16.47
C HIS A 375 21.58 -13.64 -16.42
N GLY A 376 22.05 -14.48 -17.34
CA GLY A 376 23.40 -15.07 -17.30
C GLY A 376 24.57 -14.10 -17.58
N ASP A 377 24.29 -12.90 -18.06
CA ASP A 377 25.26 -11.83 -18.31
C ASP A 377 25.03 -10.64 -17.36
N ASN A 378 24.30 -10.84 -16.27
CA ASN A 378 23.95 -9.78 -15.33
C ASN A 378 25.20 -9.09 -14.78
N GLU A 379 25.18 -7.75 -14.79
CA GLU A 379 26.19 -6.89 -14.19
C GLU A 379 25.56 -6.18 -12.98
N MET A 380 25.75 -6.76 -11.80
CA MET A 380 25.21 -6.26 -10.56
C MET A 380 26.17 -5.24 -9.93
N GLU A 381 25.64 -4.08 -9.54
CA GLU A 381 26.41 -3.09 -8.79
C GLU A 381 26.55 -3.49 -7.32
N ARG A 382 25.49 -4.06 -6.74
CA ARG A 382 25.48 -4.41 -5.32
C ARG A 382 24.64 -5.64 -4.98
N LEU A 383 25.22 -6.56 -4.23
CA LEU A 383 24.52 -7.66 -3.56
C LEU A 383 24.59 -7.48 -2.04
N VAL A 384 23.45 -7.42 -1.38
CA VAL A 384 23.34 -7.33 0.08
C VAL A 384 22.64 -8.57 0.62
N LEU A 385 23.32 -9.31 1.49
CA LEU A 385 22.74 -10.42 2.24
C LEU A 385 22.84 -10.09 3.73
N ALA A 386 21.72 -9.98 4.44
CA ALA A 386 21.72 -9.63 5.86
C ALA A 386 20.84 -10.55 6.69
N ALA A 387 21.40 -11.20 7.70
CA ALA A 387 20.64 -12.07 8.60
C ALA A 387 21.01 -11.85 10.06
N TYR A 388 20.01 -11.56 10.88
CA TYR A 388 20.20 -11.24 12.29
C TYR A 388 19.79 -12.36 13.25
N ARG A 389 19.28 -13.49 12.72
CA ARG A 389 18.82 -14.64 13.52
C ARG A 389 19.64 -15.89 13.25
N ARG A 390 20.11 -16.54 14.32
CA ARG A 390 20.89 -17.79 14.26
C ARG A 390 20.13 -18.95 13.62
N SER A 391 18.81 -18.98 13.82
CA SER A 391 17.92 -20.00 13.27
C SER A 391 17.99 -20.09 11.74
N LEU A 392 18.38 -19.01 11.05
CA LEU A 392 18.55 -19.00 9.60
C LEU A 392 19.59 -20.02 9.10
N LEU A 393 20.64 -20.30 9.90
CA LEU A 393 21.69 -21.25 9.53
C LEU A 393 21.16 -22.65 9.17
N PHE A 394 20.02 -23.03 9.74
CA PHE A 394 19.38 -24.32 9.48
C PHE A 394 18.48 -24.31 8.24
N SER A 395 18.05 -23.12 7.78
CA SER A 395 17.18 -22.95 6.62
C SER A 395 17.94 -22.70 5.31
N ILE A 396 19.21 -22.31 5.39
CA ILE A 396 20.06 -22.13 4.21
C ILE A 396 20.43 -23.53 3.67
N PRO A 397 20.18 -23.81 2.39
CA PRO A 397 20.60 -25.08 1.78
C PRO A 397 22.12 -25.28 1.89
N LYS A 398 22.55 -26.52 2.14
CA LYS A 398 23.98 -26.85 2.25
C LYS A 398 24.63 -27.14 0.90
N ASP A 399 23.81 -27.42 -0.10
CA ASP A 399 24.19 -27.81 -1.44
C ASP A 399 23.47 -26.95 -2.49
N GLY A 400 24.03 -26.94 -3.69
CA GLY A 400 23.56 -26.12 -4.79
C GLY A 400 24.37 -24.83 -4.95
N SER A 401 23.98 -24.05 -5.95
CA SER A 401 24.65 -22.81 -6.26
C SER A 401 23.72 -21.84 -6.97
N PHE A 402 23.85 -20.56 -6.66
CA PHE A 402 23.17 -19.45 -7.29
C PHE A 402 24.17 -18.60 -8.09
N TYR A 403 23.95 -18.49 -9.39
CA TYR A 403 24.82 -17.72 -10.27
C TYR A 403 24.41 -16.23 -10.25
N VAL A 404 25.31 -15.36 -9.78
CA VAL A 404 25.07 -13.92 -9.61
C VAL A 404 25.58 -13.04 -10.76
N GLY A 405 26.25 -13.63 -11.75
CA GLY A 405 26.88 -12.87 -12.84
C GLY A 405 28.17 -12.16 -12.40
N ARG A 406 28.38 -10.95 -12.89
CA ARG A 406 29.44 -10.04 -12.42
C ARG A 406 28.87 -9.16 -11.30
N VAL A 407 29.59 -8.99 -10.20
CA VAL A 407 29.15 -8.20 -9.04
C VAL A 407 30.28 -7.28 -8.60
N LYS A 408 30.01 -5.96 -8.57
CA LYS A 408 30.98 -4.95 -8.13
C LYS A 408 31.13 -4.93 -6.61
N ASN A 409 30.02 -4.93 -5.87
CA ASN A 409 30.04 -4.82 -4.42
C ASN A 409 29.21 -5.94 -3.77
N ILE A 410 29.78 -6.63 -2.79
CA ILE A 410 29.04 -7.61 -1.98
C ILE A 410 29.16 -7.19 -0.51
N SER A 411 28.01 -7.03 0.15
CA SER A 411 27.94 -6.83 1.60
C SER A 411 27.19 -7.99 2.25
N VAL A 412 27.84 -8.68 3.19
CA VAL A 412 27.25 -9.80 3.94
C VAL A 412 27.26 -9.50 5.43
N PHE A 413 26.07 -9.55 6.05
CA PHE A 413 25.88 -9.19 7.45
C PHE A 413 25.36 -10.36 8.29
N GLY A 414 25.98 -10.57 9.45
CA GLY A 414 25.58 -11.54 10.46
C GLY A 414 25.60 -12.98 9.96
N TYR A 415 24.50 -13.72 10.17
CA TYR A 415 24.40 -15.14 9.81
C TYR A 415 24.27 -15.39 8.30
N ALA A 416 24.17 -14.33 7.49
CA ALA A 416 24.05 -14.45 6.04
C ALA A 416 25.33 -14.99 5.38
N ILE A 417 26.46 -14.94 6.09
CA ILE A 417 27.73 -15.53 5.67
C ILE A 417 27.62 -17.01 5.30
N ALA A 418 26.70 -17.75 5.91
CA ALA A 418 26.47 -19.15 5.59
C ALA A 418 25.92 -19.37 4.17
N ALA A 419 25.32 -18.35 3.54
CA ALA A 419 24.84 -18.42 2.16
C ALA A 419 25.92 -18.05 1.12
N PHE A 420 27.02 -17.41 1.53
CA PHE A 420 28.05 -16.99 0.57
C PHE A 420 28.64 -18.14 -0.26
N PRO A 421 28.91 -19.35 0.27
CA PRO A 421 29.42 -20.47 -0.52
C PRO A 421 28.49 -20.91 -1.66
N LEU A 422 27.20 -20.56 -1.58
CA LEU A 422 26.23 -20.84 -2.62
C LEU A 422 26.40 -19.90 -3.81
N LEU A 423 27.07 -18.75 -3.66
CA LEU A 423 27.23 -17.78 -4.72
C LEU A 423 28.27 -18.24 -5.74
N ARG A 424 27.89 -18.23 -7.01
CA ARG A 424 28.79 -18.41 -8.15
C ARG A 424 28.84 -17.13 -8.96
N MET A 425 30.04 -16.59 -9.10
CA MET A 425 30.31 -15.41 -9.92
C MET A 425 30.86 -15.81 -11.29
N HIS A 426 30.79 -14.89 -12.24
CA HIS A 426 31.46 -15.02 -13.53
C HIS A 426 32.99 -15.15 -13.34
N GLU A 427 33.67 -15.97 -14.16
CA GLU A 427 35.12 -16.25 -14.02
C GLU A 427 35.99 -14.98 -14.10
N LYS A 428 35.54 -14.00 -14.87
CA LYS A 428 36.19 -12.68 -15.06
C LYS A 428 35.65 -11.60 -14.12
N ASN A 429 35.00 -11.98 -13.03
CA ASN A 429 34.49 -11.00 -12.07
C ASN A 429 35.66 -10.24 -11.42
N LYS A 430 35.58 -8.91 -11.44
CA LYS A 430 36.49 -8.03 -10.72
C LYS A 430 35.66 -7.22 -9.73
N MET A 431 35.74 -7.59 -8.46
CA MET A 431 34.97 -6.96 -7.40
C MET A 431 35.67 -5.68 -6.95
N GLU A 432 34.91 -4.61 -6.75
CA GLU A 432 35.44 -3.36 -6.18
C GLU A 432 35.55 -3.48 -4.66
N CYS A 433 34.51 -3.97 -4.00
CA CYS A 433 34.48 -4.11 -2.54
C CYS A 433 33.77 -5.40 -2.08
N PHE A 434 34.41 -6.12 -1.18
CA PHE A 434 33.81 -7.19 -0.39
C PHE A 434 33.73 -6.75 1.08
N GLU A 435 32.51 -6.67 1.60
CA GLU A 435 32.25 -6.29 2.99
C GLU A 435 31.62 -7.46 3.73
N LEU A 436 32.22 -7.81 4.87
CA LEU A 436 31.73 -8.86 5.76
C LEU A 436 31.69 -8.34 7.19
N ARG A 437 30.48 -8.18 7.73
CA ARG A 437 30.28 -7.75 9.11
C ARG A 437 29.55 -8.82 9.92
N SER A 438 30.11 -9.23 11.04
CA SER A 438 29.36 -9.99 12.05
C SER A 438 28.49 -9.06 12.88
N MET A 439 27.34 -9.55 13.36
CA MET A 439 26.51 -8.81 14.31
C MET A 439 26.40 -9.62 15.60
N GLY A 440 26.93 -9.09 16.72
CA GLY A 440 26.78 -9.67 18.07
C GLY A 440 28.01 -10.41 18.61
N ILE A 441 27.79 -11.32 19.57
CA ILE A 441 28.85 -12.08 20.28
C ILE A 441 29.53 -13.17 19.43
N TYR A 442 29.00 -13.46 18.25
CA TYR A 442 29.52 -14.50 17.37
C TYR A 442 30.44 -13.88 16.34
N THR A 443 31.68 -14.34 16.32
CA THR A 443 32.66 -13.87 15.35
C THR A 443 32.46 -14.57 14.00
N VAL A 444 32.90 -13.92 12.92
CA VAL A 444 32.91 -14.49 11.56
C VAL A 444 33.52 -15.91 11.54
N SER A 445 34.59 -16.12 12.28
CA SER A 445 35.32 -17.36 12.52
C SER A 445 34.46 -18.43 13.11
N GLU A 446 33.59 -18.12 14.09
CA GLU A 446 32.74 -19.15 14.67
C GLU A 446 31.78 -19.69 13.60
N ILE A 447 31.22 -18.81 12.77
CA ILE A 447 30.31 -19.24 11.71
C ILE A 447 31.08 -20.02 10.63
N LEU A 448 32.26 -19.55 10.22
CA LEU A 448 33.10 -20.26 9.26
C LEU A 448 33.59 -21.61 9.83
N ARG A 449 33.97 -21.69 11.11
CA ARG A 449 34.43 -22.90 11.83
C ARG A 449 33.35 -23.93 11.93
N ASN A 450 32.20 -23.55 12.48
CA ASN A 450 31.11 -24.48 12.71
C ASN A 450 30.54 -25.07 11.42
N ASN A 451 30.71 -24.38 10.28
CA ASN A 451 30.19 -24.83 8.99
C ASN A 451 31.29 -25.32 8.03
N ASN A 452 32.55 -25.34 8.46
CA ASN A 452 33.71 -25.67 7.64
C ASN A 452 33.78 -24.93 6.29
N ILE A 453 33.42 -23.64 6.31
CA ILE A 453 33.29 -22.83 5.09
C ILE A 453 34.66 -22.25 4.69
N ARG A 454 34.97 -22.28 3.40
CA ARG A 454 36.03 -21.49 2.77
C ARG A 454 35.40 -20.60 1.71
N LEU A 455 35.72 -19.32 1.72
CA LEU A 455 35.10 -18.34 0.81
C LEU A 455 36.10 -18.00 -0.30
N LYS A 456 35.76 -18.37 -1.55
CA LYS A 456 36.53 -17.95 -2.72
C LYS A 456 35.90 -16.70 -3.31
N ILE A 457 36.54 -15.55 -3.08
CA ILE A 457 36.03 -14.24 -3.51
C ILE A 457 36.53 -13.91 -4.93
N GLY A 458 37.77 -14.29 -5.26
CA GLY A 458 38.43 -13.96 -6.52
C GLY A 458 39.17 -12.62 -6.45
N ASP A 459 39.20 -11.91 -7.58
CA ASP A 459 39.86 -10.61 -7.72
C ASP A 459 39.01 -9.51 -7.07
N VAL A 460 39.56 -8.84 -6.05
CA VAL A 460 38.85 -7.80 -5.27
C VAL A 460 39.74 -6.57 -5.03
N GLY A 461 39.18 -5.37 -5.14
CA GLY A 461 39.88 -4.12 -4.89
C GLY A 461 40.03 -3.81 -3.40
N CYS A 462 38.96 -4.00 -2.62
CA CYS A 462 38.92 -3.73 -1.19
C CYS A 462 38.20 -4.87 -0.45
N VAL A 463 38.76 -5.27 0.69
CA VAL A 463 38.11 -6.18 1.64
C VAL A 463 37.95 -5.43 2.96
N SER A 464 36.70 -5.33 3.44
CA SER A 464 36.35 -4.77 4.75
C SER A 464 35.77 -5.89 5.61
N LEU A 465 36.47 -6.20 6.70
CA LEU A 465 36.05 -7.16 7.70
C LEU A 465 35.80 -6.41 9.01
N ASP A 466 34.76 -6.78 9.74
CA ASP A 466 34.56 -6.27 11.10
C ASP A 466 35.50 -7.04 12.06
N THR A 467 36.56 -6.36 12.51
CA THR A 467 37.86 -6.98 12.87
C THR A 467 38.12 -7.18 14.36
N GLN A 468 37.17 -7.70 15.12
CA GLN A 468 37.55 -8.40 16.36
C GLN A 468 38.08 -9.82 16.11
N ASP A 469 38.13 -10.27 14.86
CA ASP A 469 38.26 -11.68 14.52
C ASP A 469 39.32 -11.99 13.44
N MET A 470 40.59 -11.90 13.83
CA MET A 470 41.72 -12.20 12.93
C MET A 470 41.70 -13.62 12.37
N GLU A 471 41.14 -14.59 13.08
CA GLU A 471 41.11 -15.99 12.64
C GLU A 471 40.19 -16.22 11.43
N GLY A 472 39.21 -15.34 11.23
CA GLY A 472 38.23 -15.44 10.15
C GLY A 472 38.86 -15.09 8.81
N SER A 473 39.78 -14.12 8.83
CA SER A 473 40.54 -13.67 7.66
C SER A 473 41.36 -14.81 7.04
N ALA A 474 41.92 -15.72 7.86
CA ALA A 474 42.73 -16.85 7.40
C ALA A 474 41.95 -17.88 6.58
N ARG A 475 40.62 -17.77 6.51
CA ARG A 475 39.73 -18.68 5.78
C ARG A 475 39.14 -18.08 4.50
N LEU A 476 39.53 -16.86 4.16
CA LEU A 476 39.16 -16.19 2.92
C LEU A 476 40.23 -16.45 1.86
N GLU A 477 39.82 -16.91 0.68
CA GLU A 477 40.68 -17.09 -0.48
C GLU A 477 40.35 -15.98 -1.50
N TYR A 478 41.23 -14.97 -1.58
CA TYR A 478 41.04 -13.81 -2.45
C TYR A 478 42.37 -13.28 -3.00
N THR A 479 42.31 -12.45 -4.06
CA THR A 479 43.47 -11.76 -4.64
C THR A 479 43.17 -10.27 -4.69
N LEU A 480 44.00 -9.46 -4.04
CA LEU A 480 43.86 -8.00 -4.09
C LEU A 480 44.40 -7.46 -5.41
N VAL A 481 43.54 -6.77 -6.16
CA VAL A 481 43.93 -6.15 -7.44
C VAL A 481 44.06 -4.65 -7.24
N GLY A 482 45.28 -4.19 -6.94
CA GLY A 482 45.62 -2.76 -6.90
C GLY A 482 45.00 -1.94 -5.76
N GLY A 483 44.58 -2.58 -4.66
CA GLY A 483 43.99 -1.89 -3.49
C GLY A 483 44.59 -2.32 -2.15
N GLU A 484 44.17 -1.62 -1.08
CA GLU A 484 44.62 -1.83 0.30
C GLU A 484 43.60 -2.69 1.07
N GLU A 485 44.08 -3.60 1.92
CA GLU A 485 43.24 -4.27 2.90
C GLU A 485 42.85 -3.26 3.99
N ARG A 486 41.58 -2.83 4.01
CA ARG A 486 41.09 -1.84 4.98
C ARG A 486 40.44 -2.54 6.16
N VAL A 487 41.26 -2.73 7.20
CA VAL A 487 40.82 -3.11 8.54
C VAL A 487 40.26 -1.85 9.21
N SER A 488 38.95 -1.65 9.14
CA SER A 488 38.27 -0.55 9.83
C SER A 488 37.92 -0.96 11.25
N PHE A 489 38.46 -0.25 12.24
CA PHE A 489 38.06 -0.37 13.64
C PHE A 489 36.99 0.69 13.92
N GLU A 490 35.73 0.29 14.04
CA GLU A 490 34.64 1.15 14.55
C GLU A 490 33.97 0.51 15.78
#